data_AF-A0A2Z6LY10-F1
#
_entry.id   AF-A0A2Z6LY10-F1
#
_cell.length_a   1.000
_cell.length_b   1.000
_cell.length_c   1.000
_cell.angle_alpha   90.00
_cell.angle_beta   90.00
_cell.angle_gamma   90.00
#
_symmetry.space_group_name_H-M   'P 1'
#
loop_
_entity.id
_entity.type
_entity.pdbx_description
1 polymer ?
#
loop_
_entity_poly.entity_id
_entity_poly.type
_entity_poly.pdbx_seq_one_letter_code
_entity_poly.pdbx_strand_id
1 'polypeptide(L)'
;MKDSCLSSSTYGSQSVVQGSVSVLNLMEVVSGSINSSSIGNGASDYFHALGQQSVPGPLIGGSVGSKELYKWLDEKIAHYGSPTLDYKKSERMRLLLSLLKIACQYYGKLRSPFGTDTMLKENDTPGSAVAKLFASAKMSSKEYGVQSHCLQNWPSEAQMRATASEVQNLLVSGKKREALQYAQEGQLWGPALVVASQLGEKFYVDTVKQMALRQLVAGSPLRTLCLLIAGQPAEVFSSDSSNSGDPSAFNMPQNPAQFGSSGMLDDWEENLAVITANRTKDDELVIIHLGDCLWKERSQ
;
A
#
# COMPACT_ATOMS: atom_id res chain seq x y z
N MET A 1 62.63 36.21 19.40
CA MET A 1 62.06 37.29 20.23
C MET A 1 61.68 38.42 19.29
N LYS A 2 60.46 38.96 19.49
CA LYS A 2 59.82 40.15 18.86
C LYS A 2 60.65 40.92 17.82
N ASP A 3 60.05 41.18 16.66
CA ASP A 3 60.00 42.54 16.14
C ASP A 3 58.74 42.78 15.30
N SER A 4 58.02 43.81 15.72
CA SER A 4 56.85 44.39 15.12
C SER A 4 57.28 45.64 14.36
N CYS A 5 56.90 45.76 13.08
CA CYS A 5 56.82 47.05 12.42
C CYS A 5 55.64 47.07 11.45
N LEU A 6 54.63 47.84 11.86
CA LEU A 6 53.56 48.36 11.04
C LEU A 6 54.17 49.33 10.01
N SER A 7 53.81 49.17 8.74
CA SER A 7 54.00 50.21 7.73
C SER A 7 52.70 50.36 6.96
N SER A 8 51.89 51.32 7.40
CA SER A 8 50.73 51.82 6.68
C SER A 8 51.17 52.49 5.38
N SER A 9 50.78 51.92 4.24
CA SER A 9 50.78 52.63 2.95
C SER A 9 49.34 53.04 2.65
N THR A 10 48.98 54.26 3.01
CA THR A 10 47.76 54.90 2.55
C THR A 10 48.06 55.59 1.22
N TYR A 11 47.44 55.13 0.14
CA TYR A 11 47.43 55.84 -1.14
C TYR A 11 46.00 55.93 -1.68
N GLY A 12 45.54 57.17 -1.84
CA GLY A 12 44.69 57.65 -2.94
C GLY A 12 43.38 56.94 -3.27
N SER A 13 42.29 57.59 -2.89
CA SER A 13 40.91 57.32 -3.30
C SER A 13 40.70 57.26 -4.82
N GLN A 14 40.05 56.21 -5.31
CA GLN A 14 39.06 56.28 -6.40
C GLN A 14 37.96 55.24 -6.11
N SER A 15 36.71 55.68 -6.26
CA SER A 15 35.52 54.86 -6.07
C SER A 15 35.49 53.72 -7.09
N VAL A 16 35.87 52.53 -6.64
CA VAL A 16 35.54 51.28 -7.29
C VAL A 16 34.79 50.50 -6.23
N VAL A 17 33.59 50.02 -6.54
CA VAL A 17 32.91 49.05 -5.67
C VAL A 17 33.87 47.88 -5.54
N GLN A 18 34.59 47.83 -4.43
CA GLN A 18 35.64 46.86 -4.18
C GLN A 18 34.93 45.53 -3.98
N GLY A 19 34.80 44.76 -5.05
CA GLY A 19 34.30 43.40 -4.98
C GLY A 19 35.19 42.62 -4.03
N SER A 20 34.69 42.31 -2.83
CA SER A 20 35.40 41.45 -1.89
C SER A 20 35.32 40.02 -2.40
N VAL A 21 36.45 39.42 -2.77
CA VAL A 21 36.53 37.98 -3.03
C VAL A 21 36.77 37.29 -1.70
N SER A 22 35.78 36.53 -1.22
CA SER A 22 35.92 35.66 -0.06
C SER A 22 36.11 34.21 -0.50
N VAL A 23 37.10 33.54 0.09
CA VAL A 23 37.28 32.09 -0.04
C VAL A 23 36.64 31.46 1.17
N LEU A 24 35.54 30.73 0.97
CA LEU A 24 34.79 30.07 2.02
C LEU A 24 34.99 28.55 1.94
N ASN A 25 34.94 27.88 3.09
CA ASN A 25 34.85 26.42 3.08
C ASN A 25 33.49 26.02 2.49
N LEU A 26 33.46 24.99 1.64
CA LEU A 26 32.22 24.46 1.07
C LEU A 26 31.20 24.12 2.17
N MET A 27 31.63 23.61 3.32
CA MET A 27 30.74 23.33 4.45
C MET A 27 30.14 24.59 5.09
N GLU A 28 30.83 25.73 5.04
CA GLU A 28 30.33 27.02 5.55
C GLU A 28 29.29 27.63 4.61
N VAL A 29 29.44 27.43 3.30
CA VAL A 29 28.46 27.82 2.26
C VAL A 29 27.20 26.97 2.37
N VAL A 30 27.37 25.68 2.65
CA VAL A 30 26.29 24.68 2.73
C VAL A 30 25.47 24.77 4.02
N SER A 31 26.12 25.03 5.15
CA SER A 31 25.46 25.00 6.47
C SER A 31 24.75 26.30 6.83
N GLY A 32 24.72 27.29 5.92
CA GLY A 32 24.00 28.54 6.10
C GLY A 32 24.49 29.36 7.29
N SER A 33 25.73 29.84 7.25
CA SER A 33 26.21 30.84 8.22
C SER A 33 26.82 32.06 7.52
N ILE A 34 26.05 32.75 6.70
CA ILE A 34 26.32 34.19 6.47
C ILE A 34 24.97 34.91 6.39
N ASN A 35 24.79 35.87 7.29
CA ASN A 35 23.65 36.78 7.46
C ASN A 35 23.33 37.58 6.18
N SER A 36 22.89 36.93 5.11
CA SER A 36 22.54 37.56 3.84
C SER A 36 21.23 36.99 3.30
N SER A 37 20.19 37.79 3.42
CA SER A 37 18.78 37.48 3.16
C SER A 37 18.39 37.51 1.67
N SER A 38 19.24 37.08 0.72
CA SER A 38 18.89 37.28 -0.70
C SER A 38 19.34 36.25 -1.74
N ILE A 39 19.89 35.08 -1.39
CA ILE A 39 20.31 34.10 -2.40
C ILE A 39 19.70 32.72 -2.15
N GLY A 40 18.66 32.42 -2.95
CA GLY A 40 18.21 31.09 -3.37
C GLY A 40 18.25 29.96 -2.35
N ASN A 41 17.11 29.74 -1.68
CA ASN A 41 16.83 28.66 -0.72
C ASN A 41 17.12 27.22 -1.20
N GLY A 42 17.41 26.98 -2.48
CA GLY A 42 17.49 25.62 -3.05
C GLY A 42 18.86 24.93 -2.94
N ALA A 43 19.96 25.66 -2.79
CA ALA A 43 21.31 25.06 -2.78
C ALA A 43 21.70 24.49 -1.40
N SER A 44 21.23 25.12 -0.32
CA SER A 44 21.45 24.66 1.07
C SER A 44 20.86 23.26 1.29
N ASP A 45 19.65 23.02 0.78
CA ASP A 45 18.93 21.76 0.96
C ASP A 45 19.64 20.55 0.32
N TYR A 46 20.28 20.73 -0.85
CA TYR A 46 20.98 19.65 -1.56
C TYR A 46 22.20 19.14 -0.79
N PHE A 47 23.06 20.05 -0.35
CA PHE A 47 24.28 19.65 0.37
C PHE A 47 24.01 19.28 1.83
N HIS A 48 22.99 19.88 2.44
CA HIS A 48 22.48 19.42 3.73
C HIS A 48 21.94 17.98 3.63
N ALA A 49 21.22 17.63 2.55
CA ALA A 49 20.79 16.26 2.29
C ALA A 49 21.96 15.30 2.07
N LEU A 50 23.02 15.70 1.35
CA LEU A 50 24.23 14.89 1.18
C LEU A 50 24.98 14.69 2.51
N GLY A 51 25.08 15.72 3.34
CA GLY A 51 25.77 15.67 4.64
C GLY A 51 25.04 14.84 5.70
N GLN A 52 23.70 14.73 5.62
CA GLN A 52 22.89 13.93 6.55
C GLN A 52 22.72 12.46 6.11
N GLN A 53 23.11 12.10 4.89
CA GLN A 53 23.00 10.73 4.38
C GLN A 53 24.34 10.00 4.48
N SER A 54 24.75 9.66 5.70
CA SER A 54 25.84 8.72 5.94
C SER A 54 25.44 7.31 5.51
N VAL A 55 25.54 6.97 4.22
CA VAL A 55 25.33 5.59 3.75
C VAL A 55 26.49 4.72 4.28
N PRO A 56 26.23 3.50 4.79
CA PRO A 56 27.29 2.64 5.27
C PRO A 56 28.07 2.11 4.06
N GLY A 57 29.11 2.85 3.67
CA GLY A 57 30.12 2.51 2.67
C GLY A 57 29.61 1.97 1.32
N PRO A 58 30.51 1.52 0.44
CA PRO A 58 30.13 0.66 -0.66
C PRO A 58 29.53 -0.64 -0.12
N LEU A 59 28.29 -0.95 -0.48
CA LEU A 59 27.64 -2.22 -0.09
C LEU A 59 28.27 -3.42 -0.83
N ILE A 60 28.86 -3.16 -2.00
CA ILE A 60 29.57 -4.13 -2.82
C ILE A 60 31.05 -4.13 -2.40
N GLY A 61 31.61 -5.31 -2.14
CA GLY A 61 33.02 -5.46 -1.76
C GLY A 61 33.26 -5.78 -0.28
N GLY A 62 32.20 -6.00 0.51
CA GLY A 62 32.31 -6.54 1.86
C GLY A 62 32.83 -5.56 2.93
N SER A 63 32.88 -4.26 2.63
CA SER A 63 33.33 -3.23 3.57
C SER A 63 32.35 -2.98 4.72
N VAL A 64 31.10 -3.42 4.61
CA VAL A 64 30.03 -3.14 5.58
C VAL A 64 29.40 -4.44 6.06
N GLY A 65 29.36 -4.63 7.37
CA GLY A 65 28.71 -5.79 7.97
C GLY A 65 27.19 -5.69 7.92
N SER A 66 26.49 -6.82 7.79
CA SER A 66 25.01 -6.86 7.83
C SER A 66 24.44 -6.20 9.10
N LYS A 67 25.14 -6.35 10.24
CA LYS A 67 24.78 -5.71 11.52
C LYS A 67 24.84 -4.18 11.46
N GLU A 68 25.84 -3.62 10.79
CA GLU A 68 25.99 -2.17 10.61
C GLU A 68 24.91 -1.63 9.67
N LEU A 69 24.60 -2.37 8.60
CA LEU A 69 23.51 -2.05 7.68
C LEU A 69 22.15 -2.06 8.39
N TYR A 70 21.87 -3.09 9.22
CA TYR A 70 20.61 -3.14 9.98
C TYR A 70 20.50 -2.00 10.99
N LYS A 71 21.60 -1.71 11.71
CA LYS A 71 21.65 -0.56 12.62
C LYS A 71 21.37 0.75 11.87
N TRP A 72 21.99 0.94 10.70
CA TRP A 72 21.76 2.12 9.87
C TRP A 72 20.31 2.23 9.40
N LEU A 73 19.70 1.12 8.96
CA LEU A 73 18.28 1.09 8.57
C LEU A 73 17.37 1.46 9.74
N ASP A 74 17.65 0.94 10.94
CA ASP A 74 16.88 1.26 12.15
C ASP A 74 16.99 2.73 12.55
N GLU A 75 18.19 3.30 12.47
CA GLU A 75 18.42 4.74 12.70
C GLU A 75 17.67 5.61 11.67
N LYS A 76 17.66 5.21 10.39
CA LYS A 76 16.91 5.92 9.35
C LYS A 76 15.41 5.82 9.55
N ILE A 77 14.88 4.65 9.88
CA ILE A 77 13.45 4.44 10.19
C ILE A 77 13.04 5.31 11.38
N ALA A 78 13.87 5.39 12.44
CA ALA A 78 13.63 6.21 13.61
C ALA A 78 13.69 7.72 13.31
N HIS A 79 14.57 8.15 12.40
CA HIS A 79 14.68 9.55 11.98
C HIS A 79 13.39 10.05 11.31
N TYR A 80 12.80 9.25 10.40
CA TYR A 80 11.47 9.50 9.82
C TYR A 80 10.31 9.27 10.82
N GLY A 81 10.64 8.90 12.07
CA GLY A 81 9.76 8.89 13.25
C GLY A 81 9.49 10.27 13.84
N SER A 82 10.40 11.23 13.60
CA SER A 82 10.34 12.57 14.20
C SER A 82 9.35 13.50 13.48
N PRO A 83 8.71 14.46 14.18
CA PRO A 83 7.76 15.38 13.57
C PRO A 83 8.49 16.32 12.59
N THR A 84 8.42 15.98 11.30
CA THR A 84 8.87 16.78 10.16
C THR A 84 7.67 17.38 9.44
N LEU A 85 7.90 18.41 8.60
CA LEU A 85 6.84 19.21 7.97
C LEU A 85 5.93 18.41 7.00
N ASP A 86 6.30 17.18 6.63
CA ASP A 86 5.57 16.33 5.69
C ASP A 86 5.37 14.90 6.27
N TYR A 87 4.40 14.79 7.18
CA TYR A 87 4.05 13.55 7.88
C TYR A 87 3.80 12.37 6.92
N LYS A 88 3.04 12.60 5.83
CA LYS A 88 2.68 11.55 4.86
C LYS A 88 3.90 11.01 4.13
N LYS A 89 4.80 11.88 3.69
CA LYS A 89 6.07 11.46 3.06
C LYS A 89 6.96 10.72 4.05
N SER A 90 7.00 11.16 5.30
CA SER A 90 7.76 10.50 6.37
C SER A 90 7.24 9.08 6.65
N GLU A 91 5.93 8.90 6.68
CA GLU A 91 5.27 7.60 6.86
C GLU A 91 5.53 6.64 5.69
N ARG A 92 5.38 7.12 4.45
CA ARG A 92 5.69 6.32 3.24
C ARG A 92 7.16 5.91 3.17
N MET A 93 8.08 6.82 3.54
CA MET A 93 9.51 6.51 3.61
C MET A 93 9.80 5.46 4.68
N ARG A 94 9.15 5.56 5.85
CA ARG A 94 9.26 4.56 6.90
C ARG A 94 8.78 3.19 6.44
N LEU A 95 7.66 3.13 5.73
CA LEU A 95 7.13 1.90 5.14
C LEU A 95 8.13 1.28 4.15
N LEU A 96 8.68 2.09 3.24
CA LEU A 96 9.66 1.64 2.24
C LEU A 96 10.96 1.12 2.90
N LEU A 97 11.50 1.85 3.88
CA LEU A 97 12.70 1.44 4.61
C LEU A 97 12.47 0.17 5.43
N SER A 98 11.28 0.03 6.02
CA SER A 98 10.89 -1.19 6.74
C SER A 98 10.77 -2.39 5.80
N LEU A 99 10.21 -2.20 4.61
CA LEU A 99 10.15 -3.24 3.58
C LEU A 99 11.56 -3.62 3.10
N LEU A 100 12.44 -2.64 2.89
CA LEU A 100 13.84 -2.88 2.54
C LEU A 100 14.57 -3.67 3.64
N LYS A 101 14.34 -3.33 4.92
CA LYS A 101 14.89 -4.07 6.05
C LYS A 101 14.46 -5.54 6.01
N ILE A 102 13.19 -5.82 5.75
CA ILE A 102 12.68 -7.20 5.57
C ILE A 102 13.40 -7.87 4.38
N ALA A 103 13.51 -7.19 3.23
CA ALA A 103 14.24 -7.73 2.08
C ALA A 103 15.68 -8.11 2.45
N CYS A 104 16.40 -7.25 3.17
CA CYS A 104 17.76 -7.54 3.63
C CYS A 104 17.81 -8.74 4.59
N GLN A 105 16.89 -8.83 5.55
CA GLN A 105 16.82 -9.95 6.51
C GLN A 105 16.60 -11.30 5.83
N TYR A 106 15.83 -11.31 4.74
CA TYR A 106 15.49 -12.52 3.99
C TYR A 106 16.24 -12.64 2.66
N TYR A 107 17.42 -12.01 2.52
CA TYR A 107 18.31 -12.13 1.37
C TYR A 107 17.62 -11.84 0.02
N GLY A 108 16.79 -10.79 -0.02
CA GLY A 108 16.02 -10.36 -1.17
C GLY A 108 14.69 -11.08 -1.37
N LYS A 109 14.37 -12.09 -0.56
CA LYS A 109 13.09 -12.82 -0.66
C LYS A 109 12.03 -12.13 0.18
N LEU A 110 11.03 -11.55 -0.49
CA LEU A 110 9.88 -10.94 0.17
C LEU A 110 8.67 -11.88 0.30
N ARG A 111 8.68 -13.01 -0.40
CA ARG A 111 7.59 -13.98 -0.41
C ARG A 111 8.13 -15.40 -0.50
N SER A 112 7.40 -16.34 0.08
CA SER A 112 7.67 -17.78 -0.08
C SER A 112 7.19 -18.27 -1.45
N PRO A 113 7.79 -19.32 -2.03
CA PRO A 113 7.28 -19.95 -3.24
C PRO A 113 5.82 -20.39 -3.08
N PHE A 114 5.04 -20.32 -4.16
CA PHE A 114 3.67 -20.83 -4.15
C PHE A 114 3.66 -22.36 -3.91
N GLY A 115 2.72 -22.85 -3.10
CA GLY A 115 2.59 -24.27 -2.78
C GLY A 115 3.51 -24.79 -1.66
N THR A 116 4.23 -23.93 -0.94
CA THR A 116 4.91 -24.35 0.30
C THR A 116 3.90 -24.45 1.44
N ASP A 117 3.75 -25.63 2.05
CA ASP A 117 2.85 -25.86 3.18
C ASP A 117 3.13 -24.89 4.35
N THR A 118 2.25 -23.91 4.52
CA THR A 118 2.30 -22.88 5.57
C THR A 118 1.76 -23.35 6.92
N MET A 119 1.24 -24.57 7.00
CA MET A 119 0.51 -25.11 8.16
C MET A 119 1.28 -25.16 9.50
N LEU A 120 2.60 -24.91 9.50
CA LEU A 120 3.43 -25.01 10.71
C LEU A 120 4.36 -23.82 11.00
N LYS A 121 4.45 -22.80 10.12
CA LYS A 121 5.41 -21.68 10.29
C LYS A 121 4.84 -20.33 9.86
N GLU A 122 3.66 -19.97 10.37
CA GLU A 122 3.01 -18.71 9.99
C GLU A 122 3.71 -17.45 10.52
N ASN A 123 4.59 -17.56 11.53
CA ASN A 123 5.08 -16.39 12.26
C ASN A 123 6.41 -15.79 11.77
N ASP A 124 7.28 -16.57 11.12
CA ASP A 124 8.64 -16.16 10.73
C ASP A 124 8.94 -16.36 9.23
N THR A 125 7.92 -16.25 8.38
CA THR A 125 8.12 -16.24 6.93
C THR A 125 8.29 -14.82 6.40
N PRO A 126 9.04 -14.64 5.28
CA PRO A 126 9.15 -13.33 4.65
C PRO A 126 7.77 -12.75 4.30
N GLY A 127 6.85 -13.58 3.80
CA GLY A 127 5.48 -13.16 3.49
C GLY A 127 4.69 -12.66 4.71
N SER A 128 4.82 -13.33 5.86
CA SER A 128 4.18 -12.90 7.12
C SER A 128 4.73 -11.57 7.63
N ALA A 129 6.05 -11.36 7.56
CA ALA A 129 6.67 -10.08 7.94
C ALA A 129 6.19 -8.92 7.05
N VAL A 130 6.11 -9.15 5.73
CA VAL A 130 5.59 -8.17 4.77
C VAL A 130 4.11 -7.88 5.01
N ALA A 131 3.29 -8.90 5.24
CA ALA A 131 1.87 -8.73 5.52
C ALA A 131 1.62 -7.93 6.80
N LYS A 132 2.36 -8.23 7.88
CA LYS A 132 2.29 -7.50 9.15
C LYS A 132 2.66 -6.02 8.96
N LEU A 133 3.71 -5.74 8.17
CA LEU A 133 4.12 -4.38 7.85
C LEU A 133 2.99 -3.60 7.17
N PHE A 134 2.41 -4.14 6.09
CA PHE A 134 1.34 -3.46 5.36
C PHE A 134 0.04 -3.32 6.18
N ALA A 135 -0.33 -4.34 6.97
CA ALA A 135 -1.50 -4.27 7.85
C ALA A 135 -1.37 -3.14 8.89
N SER A 136 -0.15 -2.91 9.41
CA SER A 136 0.11 -1.84 10.38
C SER A 136 0.12 -0.44 9.77
N ALA A 137 0.43 -0.31 8.48
CA ALA A 137 0.64 0.97 7.80
C ALA A 137 -0.65 1.79 7.60
N LYS A 138 -1.81 1.14 7.52
CA LYS A 138 -3.10 1.86 7.36
C LYS A 138 -3.78 2.17 8.69
N MET A 139 -3.46 1.44 9.76
CA MET A 139 -4.02 1.67 11.10
C MET A 139 -3.57 2.99 11.72
N SER A 140 -2.39 3.51 11.37
CA SER A 140 -1.90 4.82 11.82
C SER A 140 -2.70 6.01 11.28
N SER A 141 -3.47 5.82 10.19
CA SER A 141 -4.26 6.87 9.54
C SER A 141 -5.75 6.87 9.89
N LYS A 142 -6.27 5.82 10.56
CA LYS A 142 -7.69 5.74 10.96
C LYS A 142 -7.87 6.30 12.37
N GLU A 143 -8.16 7.59 12.46
CA GLU A 143 -8.76 8.18 13.66
C GLU A 143 -10.10 7.47 13.99
N TYR A 144 -10.35 7.27 15.28
CA TYR A 144 -11.48 6.59 15.90
C TYR A 144 -12.79 6.53 15.06
N GLY A 145 -13.23 5.32 14.70
CA GLY A 145 -14.66 4.99 14.76
C GLY A 145 -15.37 4.48 13.50
N VAL A 146 -14.79 4.53 12.29
CA VAL A 146 -15.48 3.99 11.11
C VAL A 146 -15.01 2.58 10.83
N GLN A 147 -15.72 1.58 11.36
CA GLN A 147 -15.58 0.19 10.90
C GLN A 147 -15.79 0.16 9.38
N SER A 148 -14.73 -0.12 8.64
CA SER A 148 -14.81 -0.33 7.18
C SER A 148 -15.77 -1.48 6.93
N HIS A 149 -16.92 -1.18 6.34
CA HIS A 149 -17.95 -2.16 6.01
C HIS A 149 -17.44 -2.99 4.84
N CYS A 150 -17.06 -4.25 5.09
CA CYS A 150 -16.59 -5.16 4.05
C CYS A 150 -17.74 -5.88 3.32
N LEU A 151 -18.95 -5.83 3.89
CA LEU A 151 -20.15 -6.46 3.37
C LEU A 151 -21.05 -5.44 2.68
N GLN A 152 -21.63 -5.87 1.56
CA GLN A 152 -22.72 -5.18 0.88
C GLN A 152 -24.07 -5.53 1.55
N ASN A 153 -25.16 -4.92 1.05
CA ASN A 153 -26.51 -5.12 1.57
C ASN A 153 -26.93 -6.59 1.57
N TRP A 154 -27.47 -7.06 2.70
CA TRP A 154 -27.98 -8.42 2.86
C TRP A 154 -29.45 -8.56 2.41
N PRO A 155 -29.84 -9.73 1.88
CA PRO A 155 -31.25 -10.05 1.69
C PRO A 155 -32.00 -10.04 3.03
N SER A 156 -33.29 -9.67 2.99
CA SER A 156 -34.13 -9.74 4.18
C SER A 156 -34.29 -11.19 4.67
N GLU A 157 -34.55 -11.37 5.97
CA GLU A 157 -34.73 -12.70 6.55
C GLU A 157 -35.87 -13.48 5.90
N ALA A 158 -36.97 -12.80 5.54
CA ALA A 158 -38.08 -13.43 4.83
C ALA A 158 -37.66 -13.97 3.45
N GLN A 159 -36.86 -13.21 2.69
CA GLN A 159 -36.32 -13.65 1.40
C GLN A 159 -35.36 -14.82 1.55
N MET A 160 -34.51 -14.81 2.58
CA MET A 160 -33.59 -15.92 2.87
C MET A 160 -34.36 -17.21 3.19
N ARG A 161 -35.41 -17.14 4.03
CA ARG A 161 -36.25 -18.31 4.35
C ARG A 161 -36.99 -18.84 3.13
N ALA A 162 -37.57 -17.97 2.31
CA ALA A 162 -38.25 -18.36 1.08
C ALA A 162 -37.27 -19.05 0.10
N THR A 163 -36.08 -18.47 -0.06
CA THR A 163 -35.02 -19.04 -0.90
C THR A 163 -34.59 -20.42 -0.40
N ALA A 164 -34.35 -20.56 0.91
CA ALA A 164 -33.95 -21.82 1.51
C ALA A 164 -35.01 -22.92 1.32
N SER A 165 -36.31 -22.58 1.46
CA SER A 165 -37.40 -23.52 1.21
C SER A 165 -37.41 -24.03 -0.22
N GLU A 166 -37.20 -23.16 -1.20
CA GLU A 166 -37.24 -23.56 -2.61
C GLU A 166 -35.99 -24.35 -3.01
N VAL A 167 -34.81 -23.94 -2.54
CA VAL A 167 -33.58 -24.70 -2.71
C VAL A 167 -33.74 -26.11 -2.12
N GLN A 168 -34.36 -26.25 -0.95
CA GLN A 168 -34.65 -27.55 -0.36
C GLN A 168 -35.58 -28.39 -1.25
N ASN A 169 -36.67 -27.82 -1.76
CA ASN A 169 -37.61 -28.52 -2.65
C ASN A 169 -36.91 -29.06 -3.92
N LEU A 170 -36.06 -28.23 -4.53
CA LEU A 170 -35.29 -28.59 -5.72
C LEU A 170 -34.26 -29.70 -5.42
N LEU A 171 -33.57 -29.62 -4.28
CA LEU A 171 -32.62 -30.64 -3.85
C LEU A 171 -33.28 -31.99 -3.54
N VAL A 172 -34.42 -31.99 -2.85
CA VAL A 172 -35.23 -33.20 -2.59
C VAL A 172 -35.68 -33.84 -3.91
N SER A 173 -35.97 -33.03 -4.92
CA SER A 173 -36.32 -33.47 -6.28
C SER A 173 -35.11 -33.91 -7.12
N GLY A 174 -33.89 -33.89 -6.57
CA GLY A 174 -32.65 -34.27 -7.26
C GLY A 174 -32.11 -33.23 -8.24
N LYS A 175 -32.72 -32.03 -8.32
CA LYS A 175 -32.41 -30.99 -9.30
C LYS A 175 -31.28 -30.05 -8.82
N LYS A 176 -30.07 -30.60 -8.65
CA LYS A 176 -28.93 -29.88 -8.08
C LYS A 176 -28.54 -28.59 -8.83
N ARG A 177 -28.64 -28.57 -10.16
CA ARG A 177 -28.29 -27.39 -10.97
C ARG A 177 -29.28 -26.24 -10.80
N GLU A 178 -30.58 -26.54 -10.82
CA GLU A 178 -31.64 -25.56 -10.56
C GLU A 178 -31.53 -25.04 -9.12
N ALA A 179 -31.28 -25.93 -8.15
CA ALA A 179 -31.07 -25.54 -6.76
C ALA A 179 -29.87 -24.59 -6.58
N LEU A 180 -28.76 -24.84 -7.28
CA LEU A 180 -27.60 -23.95 -7.26
C LEU A 180 -27.96 -22.56 -7.80
N GLN A 181 -28.60 -22.50 -8.97
CA GLN A 181 -28.98 -21.23 -9.58
C GLN A 181 -29.90 -20.44 -8.65
N TYR A 182 -30.93 -21.08 -8.09
CA TYR A 182 -31.86 -20.43 -7.17
C TYR A 182 -31.17 -19.93 -5.89
N ALA A 183 -30.20 -20.69 -5.37
CA ALA A 183 -29.40 -20.29 -4.22
C ALA A 183 -28.50 -19.08 -4.54
N GLN A 184 -27.88 -19.02 -5.71
CA GLN A 184 -27.05 -17.89 -6.16
C GLN A 184 -27.88 -16.62 -6.35
N GLU A 185 -29.07 -16.74 -6.96
CA GLU A 185 -29.99 -15.63 -7.19
C GLU A 185 -30.52 -15.06 -5.87
N GLY A 186 -30.91 -15.93 -4.93
CA GLY A 186 -31.34 -15.54 -3.58
C GLY A 186 -30.19 -15.25 -2.61
N GLN A 187 -28.94 -15.22 -3.08
CA GLN A 187 -27.73 -14.93 -2.30
C GLN A 187 -27.53 -15.84 -1.07
N LEU A 188 -28.01 -17.08 -1.14
CA LEU A 188 -27.86 -18.08 -0.11
C LEU A 188 -26.52 -18.82 -0.27
N TRP A 189 -25.41 -18.08 -0.05
CA TRP A 189 -24.07 -18.49 -0.47
C TRP A 189 -23.53 -19.75 0.20
N GLY A 190 -23.82 -19.99 1.48
CA GLY A 190 -23.35 -21.20 2.18
C GLY A 190 -23.83 -22.49 1.48
N PRO A 191 -25.15 -22.71 1.37
CA PRO A 191 -25.71 -23.79 0.56
C PRO A 191 -25.26 -23.77 -0.91
N ALA A 192 -25.19 -22.60 -1.55
CA ALA A 192 -24.74 -22.50 -2.94
C ALA A 192 -23.32 -23.07 -3.14
N LEU A 193 -22.37 -22.71 -2.27
CA LEU A 193 -21.00 -23.21 -2.32
C LEU A 193 -20.92 -24.73 -2.10
N VAL A 194 -21.71 -25.25 -1.14
CA VAL A 194 -21.78 -26.70 -0.88
C VAL A 194 -22.31 -27.44 -2.12
N VAL A 195 -23.41 -26.98 -2.71
CA VAL A 195 -23.97 -27.60 -3.93
C VAL A 195 -23.02 -27.45 -5.12
N ALA A 196 -22.39 -26.29 -5.29
CA ALA A 196 -21.43 -26.03 -6.37
C ALA A 196 -20.22 -26.96 -6.30
N SER A 197 -19.67 -27.20 -5.11
CA SER A 197 -18.53 -28.12 -4.92
C SER A 197 -18.86 -29.57 -5.35
N GLN A 198 -20.12 -29.98 -5.23
CA GLN A 198 -20.59 -31.29 -5.69
C GLN A 198 -20.81 -31.35 -7.21
N LEU A 199 -21.01 -30.20 -7.88
CA LEU A 199 -21.24 -30.10 -9.32
C LEU A 199 -19.94 -29.97 -10.13
N GLY A 200 -18.84 -29.57 -9.47
CA GLY A 200 -17.49 -29.54 -10.03
C GLY A 200 -16.77 -28.20 -9.82
N GLU A 201 -15.46 -28.21 -10.04
CA GLU A 201 -14.57 -27.07 -9.77
C GLU A 201 -15.01 -25.79 -10.49
N LYS A 202 -15.44 -25.88 -11.75
CA LYS A 202 -15.94 -24.73 -12.51
C LYS A 202 -17.13 -24.06 -11.82
N PHE A 203 -18.11 -24.85 -11.38
CA PHE A 203 -19.27 -24.31 -10.66
C PHE A 203 -18.88 -23.69 -9.33
N TYR A 204 -17.94 -24.31 -8.61
CA TYR A 204 -17.42 -23.79 -7.35
C TYR A 204 -16.75 -22.43 -7.55
N VAL A 205 -15.80 -22.33 -8.48
CA VAL A 205 -15.09 -21.09 -8.82
C VAL A 205 -16.05 -20.00 -9.26
N ASP A 206 -16.99 -20.30 -10.17
CA ASP A 206 -17.99 -19.33 -10.63
C ASP A 206 -18.89 -18.85 -9.48
N THR A 207 -19.23 -19.74 -8.54
CA THR A 207 -20.05 -19.39 -7.36
C THR A 207 -19.27 -18.51 -6.38
N VAL A 208 -18.00 -18.81 -6.09
CA VAL A 208 -17.13 -17.97 -5.24
C VAL A 208 -16.97 -16.58 -5.87
N LYS A 209 -16.77 -16.51 -7.20
CA LYS A 209 -16.72 -15.24 -7.94
C LYS A 209 -18.01 -14.44 -7.73
N GLN A 210 -19.18 -15.04 -7.97
CA GLN A 210 -20.46 -14.34 -7.82
C GLN A 210 -20.72 -13.89 -6.37
N MET A 211 -20.40 -14.75 -5.39
CA MET A 211 -20.48 -14.40 -3.98
C MET A 211 -19.61 -13.19 -3.66
N ALA A 212 -18.33 -13.21 -4.07
CA ALA A 212 -17.40 -12.12 -3.80
C ALA A 212 -17.87 -10.80 -4.42
N LEU A 213 -18.37 -10.85 -5.66
CA LEU A 213 -18.84 -9.65 -6.36
C LEU A 213 -20.15 -9.07 -5.80
N ARG A 214 -21.04 -9.91 -5.26
CA ARG A 214 -22.38 -9.48 -4.78
C ARG A 214 -22.48 -9.28 -3.27
N GLN A 215 -21.59 -9.90 -2.49
CA GLN A 215 -21.65 -9.84 -1.02
C GLN A 215 -20.57 -8.94 -0.43
N LEU A 216 -19.43 -8.77 -1.13
CA LEU A 216 -18.27 -8.08 -0.59
C LEU A 216 -18.03 -6.77 -1.32
N VAL A 217 -17.66 -5.73 -0.58
CA VAL A 217 -17.44 -4.39 -1.14
C VAL A 217 -16.24 -4.38 -2.09
N ALA A 218 -16.38 -3.71 -3.24
CA ALA A 218 -15.31 -3.53 -4.21
C ALA A 218 -14.06 -2.91 -3.56
N GLY A 219 -12.90 -3.50 -3.83
CA GLY A 219 -11.62 -3.06 -3.23
C GLY A 219 -11.38 -3.50 -1.78
N SER A 220 -12.34 -4.17 -1.13
CA SER A 220 -12.09 -4.71 0.22
C SER A 220 -11.08 -5.87 0.18
N PRO A 221 -10.20 -6.00 1.19
CA PRO A 221 -9.22 -7.10 1.25
C PRO A 221 -9.87 -8.49 1.21
N LEU A 222 -11.07 -8.63 1.79
CA LEU A 222 -11.83 -9.88 1.78
C LEU A 222 -12.31 -10.24 0.36
N ARG A 223 -12.82 -9.27 -0.41
CA ARG A 223 -13.22 -9.49 -1.80
C ARG A 223 -12.02 -9.90 -2.64
N THR A 224 -10.90 -9.19 -2.50
CA THR A 224 -9.64 -9.49 -3.18
C THR A 224 -9.21 -10.93 -2.93
N LEU A 225 -9.21 -11.37 -1.67
CA LEU A 225 -8.85 -12.75 -1.34
C LEU A 225 -9.79 -13.77 -1.97
N CYS A 226 -11.11 -13.59 -1.86
CA CYS A 226 -12.08 -14.54 -2.44
C CYS A 226 -11.93 -14.66 -3.95
N LEU A 227 -11.70 -13.55 -4.66
CA LEU A 227 -11.48 -13.55 -6.11
C LEU A 227 -10.17 -14.25 -6.50
N LEU A 228 -9.11 -14.03 -5.72
CA LEU A 228 -7.82 -14.70 -5.94
C LEU A 228 -7.89 -16.22 -5.67
N ILE A 229 -8.58 -16.64 -4.60
CA ILE A 229 -8.83 -18.06 -4.33
C ILE A 229 -9.65 -18.70 -5.45
N ALA A 230 -10.61 -17.95 -6.04
CA ALA A 230 -11.36 -18.39 -7.21
C ALA A 230 -10.54 -18.36 -8.53
N GLY A 231 -9.28 -17.95 -8.51
CA GLY A 231 -8.46 -17.81 -9.73
C GLY A 231 -9.00 -16.75 -10.69
N GLN A 232 -9.60 -15.67 -10.16
CA GLN A 232 -10.18 -14.56 -10.91
C GLN A 232 -9.42 -13.24 -10.63
N PRO A 233 -8.09 -13.15 -10.91
CA PRO A 233 -7.30 -11.96 -10.60
C PRO A 233 -7.77 -10.70 -11.37
N ALA A 234 -8.32 -10.87 -12.57
CA ALA A 234 -8.83 -9.77 -13.39
C ALA A 234 -10.03 -9.04 -12.75
N GLU A 235 -10.81 -9.74 -11.93
CA GLU A 235 -12.03 -9.19 -11.33
C GLU A 235 -11.76 -8.40 -10.05
N VAL A 236 -10.53 -8.45 -9.51
CA VAL A 236 -10.14 -7.74 -8.28
C VAL A 236 -10.35 -6.23 -8.40
N PHE A 237 -10.17 -5.70 -9.61
CA PHE A 237 -10.31 -4.28 -9.93
C PHE A 237 -11.69 -3.92 -10.50
N SER A 238 -12.61 -4.89 -10.64
CA SER A 238 -13.96 -4.65 -11.15
C SER A 238 -14.76 -3.82 -10.14
N SER A 239 -15.19 -2.62 -10.55
CA SER A 239 -16.13 -1.80 -9.79
C SER A 239 -17.51 -2.46 -9.75
N ASP A 240 -18.26 -2.22 -8.68
CA ASP A 240 -19.67 -2.56 -8.63
C ASP A 240 -20.42 -1.68 -9.64
N SER A 241 -20.51 -2.13 -10.90
CA SER A 241 -21.46 -1.56 -11.84
C SER A 241 -22.84 -1.93 -11.31
N SER A 242 -23.42 -1.04 -10.52
CA SER A 242 -24.79 -1.18 -10.05
C SER A 242 -25.67 -1.42 -11.27
N ASN A 243 -26.25 -2.62 -11.34
CA ASN A 243 -27.43 -2.93 -12.13
C ASN A 243 -28.64 -2.13 -11.57
N SER A 244 -28.54 -0.81 -11.49
CA SER A 244 -29.69 0.07 -11.34
C SER A 244 -30.23 0.36 -12.74
N GLY A 245 -30.84 -0.67 -13.33
CA GLY A 245 -31.75 -0.49 -14.46
C GLY A 245 -33.03 0.13 -13.96
N ASP A 246 -33.03 1.43 -13.66
CA ASP A 246 -34.24 2.23 -13.57
C ASP A 246 -33.98 3.67 -14.06
N PRO A 247 -34.49 4.06 -15.24
CA PRO A 247 -34.30 5.41 -15.80
C PRO A 247 -35.02 6.53 -15.05
N SER A 248 -35.73 6.26 -13.94
CA SER A 248 -36.69 7.20 -13.36
C SER A 248 -36.25 7.93 -12.08
N ALA A 249 -35.02 7.76 -11.60
CA ALA A 249 -34.56 8.42 -10.37
C ALA A 249 -33.85 9.77 -10.62
N PHE A 250 -34.48 10.68 -11.36
CA PHE A 250 -34.09 12.10 -11.37
C PHE A 250 -34.74 12.79 -10.16
N ASN A 251 -34.01 12.88 -9.05
CA ASN A 251 -34.09 13.90 -7.99
C ASN A 251 -33.79 13.28 -6.62
N MET A 252 -32.51 13.13 -6.28
CA MET A 252 -32.07 13.12 -4.89
C MET A 252 -30.72 13.84 -4.81
N PRO A 253 -30.48 14.70 -3.80
CA PRO A 253 -29.23 15.45 -3.71
C PRO A 253 -28.06 14.46 -3.60
N GLN A 254 -27.17 14.53 -4.59
CA GLN A 254 -25.97 13.73 -4.68
C GLN A 254 -25.10 14.00 -3.45
N ASN A 255 -24.90 12.98 -2.61
CA ASN A 255 -23.77 12.98 -1.70
C ASN A 255 -22.49 13.06 -2.54
N PRO A 256 -21.57 14.00 -2.24
CA PRO A 256 -20.36 14.17 -3.03
C PRO A 256 -19.35 13.10 -2.61
N ALA A 257 -19.35 11.95 -3.30
CA ALA A 257 -18.20 11.07 -3.57
C ALA A 257 -18.66 9.66 -3.99
N GLN A 258 -19.09 9.50 -5.24
CA GLN A 258 -18.96 8.24 -5.95
C GLN A 258 -18.14 8.49 -7.21
N PHE A 259 -16.85 8.80 -7.01
CA PHE A 259 -15.87 8.62 -8.06
C PHE A 259 -15.54 7.12 -8.09
N GLY A 260 -15.87 6.48 -9.20
CA GLY A 260 -15.56 5.08 -9.45
C GLY A 260 -14.04 4.80 -9.35
N SER A 261 -13.71 3.53 -9.10
CA SER A 261 -12.35 2.97 -9.12
C SER A 261 -11.44 3.19 -7.90
N SER A 262 -11.86 3.90 -6.84
CA SER A 262 -10.91 4.23 -5.75
C SER A 262 -10.77 3.15 -4.65
N GLY A 263 -11.76 2.27 -4.42
CA GLY A 263 -11.75 1.38 -3.24
C GLY A 263 -10.48 0.51 -3.10
N MET A 264 -10.03 -0.12 -4.19
CA MET A 264 -8.80 -0.94 -4.19
C MET A 264 -7.53 -0.11 -3.95
N LEU A 265 -7.51 1.14 -4.45
CA LEU A 265 -6.37 2.04 -4.32
C LEU A 265 -6.34 2.75 -2.98
N ASP A 266 -7.50 3.04 -2.39
CA ASP A 266 -7.66 3.61 -1.05
C ASP A 266 -7.27 2.60 0.02
N ASP A 267 -7.54 1.32 -0.23
CA ASP A 267 -7.24 0.22 0.67
C ASP A 267 -6.02 -0.60 0.22
N TRP A 268 -5.13 -0.04 -0.60
CA TRP A 268 -4.04 -0.78 -1.26
C TRP A 268 -3.09 -1.46 -0.27
N GLU A 269 -2.78 -0.85 0.89
CA GLU A 269 -1.94 -1.48 1.92
C GLU A 269 -2.59 -2.74 2.49
N GLU A 270 -3.86 -2.66 2.89
CA GLU A 270 -4.60 -3.82 3.44
C GLU A 270 -4.78 -4.92 2.39
N ASN A 271 -5.00 -4.55 1.12
CA ASN A 271 -5.05 -5.51 0.02
C ASN A 271 -3.70 -6.21 -0.20
N LEU A 272 -2.58 -5.47 -0.22
CA LEU A 272 -1.25 -6.07 -0.29
C LEU A 272 -0.94 -6.96 0.92
N ALA A 273 -1.38 -6.58 2.12
CA ALA A 273 -1.22 -7.40 3.31
C ALA A 273 -1.90 -8.76 3.15
N VAL A 274 -3.14 -8.77 2.67
CA VAL A 274 -3.90 -10.01 2.45
C VAL A 274 -3.32 -10.85 1.33
N ILE A 275 -2.94 -10.24 0.19
CA ILE A 275 -2.30 -10.95 -0.92
C ILE A 275 -0.99 -11.61 -0.45
N THR A 276 -0.15 -10.87 0.28
CA THR A 276 1.15 -11.36 0.73
C THR A 276 1.03 -12.47 1.78
N ALA A 277 0.07 -12.38 2.70
CA ALA A 277 -0.22 -13.41 3.68
C ALA A 277 -0.82 -14.68 3.06
N ASN A 278 -1.66 -14.54 2.04
CA ASN A 278 -2.43 -15.64 1.45
C ASN A 278 -2.02 -15.86 -0.01
N ARG A 279 -0.82 -16.44 -0.20
CA ARG A 279 -0.27 -16.68 -1.54
C ARG A 279 -1.21 -17.56 -2.36
N THR A 280 -1.65 -17.05 -3.49
CA THR A 280 -2.46 -17.76 -4.49
C THR A 280 -1.69 -17.85 -5.80
N LYS A 281 -2.22 -18.58 -6.78
CA LYS A 281 -1.61 -18.65 -8.11
C LYS A 281 -1.85 -17.32 -8.85
N ASP A 282 -0.85 -16.83 -9.56
CA ASP A 282 -0.91 -15.63 -10.43
C ASP A 282 -1.23 -14.31 -9.68
N ASP A 283 -1.14 -14.26 -8.35
CA ASP A 283 -1.42 -13.06 -7.54
C ASP A 283 -0.32 -11.98 -7.68
N GLU A 284 0.87 -12.33 -8.17
CA GLU A 284 1.86 -11.32 -8.60
C GLU A 284 1.33 -10.40 -9.70
N LEU A 285 0.45 -10.87 -10.59
CA LEU A 285 -0.13 -10.05 -11.65
C LEU A 285 -1.01 -8.95 -11.05
N VAL A 286 -1.73 -9.26 -9.97
CA VAL A 286 -2.53 -8.29 -9.23
C VAL A 286 -1.64 -7.25 -8.54
N ILE A 287 -0.50 -7.66 -7.97
CA ILE A 287 0.46 -6.72 -7.36
C ILE A 287 1.06 -5.78 -8.41
N ILE A 288 1.48 -6.32 -9.57
CA ILE A 288 2.04 -5.52 -10.66
C ILE A 288 0.99 -4.49 -11.13
N HIS A 289 -0.24 -4.95 -11.39
CA HIS A 289 -1.30 -4.06 -11.85
C HIS A 289 -1.68 -3.00 -10.82
N LEU A 290 -1.74 -3.37 -9.53
CA LEU A 290 -1.97 -2.41 -8.45
C LEU A 290 -0.87 -1.33 -8.42
N GLY A 291 0.40 -1.74 -8.59
CA GLY A 291 1.53 -0.82 -8.71
C GLY A 291 1.39 0.14 -9.89
N ASP A 292 1.01 -0.37 -11.06
CA ASP A 292 0.77 0.45 -12.26
C ASP A 292 -0.36 1.47 -12.04
N CYS A 293 -1.46 1.05 -11.40
CA CYS A 293 -2.60 1.93 -11.11
C CYS A 293 -2.23 3.00 -10.08
N LEU A 294 -1.55 2.64 -8.98
CA LEU A 294 -1.05 3.59 -7.99
C LEU A 294 -0.10 4.62 -8.63
N TRP A 295 0.79 4.18 -9.52
CA TRP A 295 1.68 5.07 -10.24
C TRP A 295 0.90 6.02 -11.15
N LYS A 296 -0.08 5.53 -11.92
CA LYS A 296 -0.85 6.38 -12.84
C LYS A 296 -1.73 7.41 -12.12
N GLU A 297 -2.40 7.00 -11.04
CA GLU A 297 -3.43 7.83 -10.39
C GLU A 297 -2.90 8.72 -9.27
N ARG A 298 -1.75 8.38 -8.66
CA ARG A 298 -1.21 9.11 -7.50
C ARG A 298 0.19 9.72 -7.72
N SER A 299 0.68 9.77 -8.96
CA SER A 299 1.95 10.44 -9.31
C SER A 299 1.82 11.92 -9.65
N GLN A 300 0.60 12.48 -9.62
CA GLN A 300 0.32 13.92 -9.67
C GLN A 300 0.18 14.49 -8.26
#